data_AF-A0A9E6ARY7-F1
#
_entry.id   AF-A0A9E6ARY7-F1
#
_cell.length_a   1.000
_cell.length_b   1.000
_cell.length_c   1.000
_cell.angle_alpha   90.00
_cell.angle_beta   90.00
_cell.angle_gamma   90.00
#
_symmetry.space_group_name_H-M   'P 1'
#
loop_
_entity.id
_entity.type
_entity.pdbx_description
1 polymer ?
#
loop_
_entity_poly.entity_id
_entity_poly.type
_entity_poly.pdbx_seq_one_letter_code
_entity_poly.pdbx_strand_id
1 'polypeptide(L)'
;MTHMPTTTFTTRIDTELKTRLEKIARFDDRSASYMANRAIQNMVEEREATRDLVQTGLELVERGVSVSEAAVDKWMRGSEDAPFPEPDTFE
;
A
#
# COMPACT_ATOMS: atom_id res chain seq x y z
N MET A 1 -0.10 -2.75 -28.06
CA MET A 1 -0.21 -3.26 -26.68
C MET A 1 1.16 -3.76 -26.26
N THR A 2 1.80 -3.12 -25.30
CA THR A 2 3.11 -3.55 -24.79
C THR A 2 2.88 -4.70 -23.81
N HIS A 3 3.29 -5.92 -24.17
CA HIS A 3 3.21 -7.06 -23.27
C HIS A 3 4.32 -6.92 -22.22
N MET A 4 3.97 -6.84 -20.93
CA MET A 4 4.97 -6.87 -19.86
C MET A 4 5.58 -8.28 -19.81
N PRO A 5 6.91 -8.43 -19.77
CA PRO A 5 7.54 -9.73 -19.69
C PRO A 5 7.16 -10.42 -18.36
N THR A 6 6.75 -11.68 -18.42
CA THR A 6 6.42 -12.49 -17.25
C THR A 6 7.54 -13.49 -16.96
N THR A 7 7.80 -13.76 -15.69
CA THR A 7 8.76 -14.79 -15.24
C THR A 7 8.09 -15.77 -14.28
N THR A 8 8.66 -16.97 -14.13
CA THR A 8 8.12 -18.00 -13.22
C THR A 8 8.66 -17.78 -11.81
N PHE A 9 7.77 -17.77 -10.83
CA PHE A 9 8.11 -17.82 -9.41
C PHE A 9 7.46 -19.05 -8.78
N THR A 10 8.27 -19.91 -8.18
CA THR A 10 7.80 -21.16 -7.55
C THR A 10 8.05 -21.11 -6.06
N THR A 11 7.03 -21.40 -5.25
CA THR A 11 7.15 -21.46 -3.80
C THR A 11 6.30 -22.60 -3.23
N ARG A 12 6.62 -23.03 -2.00
CA ARG A 12 5.83 -24.01 -1.24
C ARG A 12 4.87 -23.27 -0.31
N ILE A 13 3.63 -23.73 -0.25
CA ILE A 13 2.59 -23.25 0.66
C ILE A 13 1.94 -24.43 1.38
N ASP A 14 1.35 -24.17 2.54
CA ASP A 14 0.62 -25.18 3.29
C ASP A 14 -0.56 -25.74 2.49
N THR A 15 -0.82 -27.04 2.66
CA THR A 15 -1.93 -27.73 1.97
C THR A 15 -3.28 -27.09 2.24
N GLU A 16 -3.50 -26.63 3.48
CA GLU A 16 -4.72 -25.92 3.86
C GLU A 16 -4.85 -24.58 3.11
N LEU A 17 -3.76 -23.81 3.05
CA LEU A 17 -3.73 -22.53 2.33
C LEU A 17 -4.03 -22.72 0.84
N LYS A 18 -3.43 -23.74 0.21
CA LYS A 18 -3.73 -24.10 -1.18
C LYS A 18 -5.22 -24.39 -1.38
N THR A 19 -5.80 -25.22 -0.52
CA THR A 19 -7.22 -25.62 -0.60
C THR A 19 -8.15 -24.42 -0.47
N ARG A 20 -7.84 -23.51 0.46
CA ARG A 20 -8.62 -22.27 0.66
C ARG A 20 -8.50 -21.34 -0.54
N LEU A 21 -7.31 -21.16 -1.10
CA LEU A 21 -7.08 -20.33 -2.29
C LEU A 21 -7.84 -20.87 -3.52
N GLU A 22 -7.83 -22.19 -3.73
CA GLU A 22 -8.59 -22.85 -4.81
C GLU A 22 -10.11 -22.72 -4.63
N LYS A 23 -10.60 -22.65 -3.39
CA LYS A 23 -12.02 -22.39 -3.11
C LYS A 23 -12.40 -20.95 -3.47
N ILE A 24 -11.59 -19.97 -3.07
CA ILE A 24 -11.80 -18.55 -3.43
C ILE A 24 -11.76 -18.38 -4.95
N ALA A 25 -10.73 -18.90 -5.60
CA ALA A 25 -10.55 -18.77 -7.04
C ALA A 25 -11.75 -19.34 -7.84
N ARG A 26 -12.36 -20.44 -7.36
CA ARG A 26 -13.58 -21.00 -7.95
C ARG A 26 -14.79 -20.08 -7.84
N PHE A 27 -14.96 -19.38 -6.72
CA PHE A 27 -16.05 -18.41 -6.58
C PHE A 27 -15.86 -17.18 -7.47
N ASP A 28 -14.61 -16.81 -7.73
CA ASP A 28 -14.26 -15.64 -8.52
C ASP A 28 -14.14 -15.94 -10.03
N ASP A 29 -14.37 -17.18 -10.46
CA ASP A 29 -14.14 -17.66 -11.83
C ASP A 29 -12.72 -17.33 -12.33
N ARG A 30 -11.73 -17.65 -11.51
CA ARG A 30 -10.29 -17.42 -11.75
C ARG A 30 -9.47 -18.64 -11.39
N SER A 31 -8.22 -18.69 -11.87
CA SER A 31 -7.26 -19.71 -11.44
C SER A 31 -6.64 -19.35 -10.09
N ALA A 32 -6.24 -20.36 -9.32
CA ALA A 32 -5.51 -20.13 -8.06
C ALA A 32 -4.19 -19.36 -8.31
N SER A 33 -3.52 -19.61 -9.44
CA SER A 33 -2.32 -18.86 -9.85
C SER A 33 -2.62 -17.38 -10.12
N TYR A 34 -3.75 -17.06 -10.75
CA TYR A 34 -4.17 -15.67 -10.93
C TYR A 34 -4.39 -14.99 -9.57
N MET A 35 -5.10 -15.65 -8.65
CA MET A 35 -5.33 -15.12 -7.31
C MET A 35 -4.03 -14.94 -6.52
N ALA A 36 -3.10 -15.89 -6.61
CA ALA A 36 -1.78 -15.79 -6.00
C ALA A 36 -0.99 -14.61 -6.57
N ASN A 37 -0.94 -14.47 -7.90
CA ASN A 37 -0.24 -13.37 -8.55
C ASN A 37 -0.84 -12.02 -8.15
N ARG A 38 -2.18 -11.91 -8.08
CA ARG A 38 -2.85 -10.68 -7.66
C ARG A 38 -2.56 -10.34 -6.20
N ALA A 39 -2.58 -11.33 -5.31
CA ALA A 39 -2.26 -11.13 -3.91
C ALA A 39 -0.80 -10.67 -3.72
N ILE A 40 0.15 -11.30 -4.43
CA ILE A 40 1.56 -10.91 -4.41
C ILE A 40 1.74 -9.48 -4.96
N GLN A 41 1.10 -9.17 -6.08
CA GLN A 41 1.16 -7.82 -6.67
C GLN A 41 0.64 -6.77 -5.69
N ASN A 42 -0.56 -6.96 -5.13
CA ASN A 42 -1.13 -6.02 -4.16
C ASN A 42 -0.23 -5.84 -2.95
N MET A 43 0.35 -6.93 -2.43
CA MET A 43 1.28 -6.88 -1.31
C MET A 43 2.55 -6.09 -1.66
N VAL A 44 3.12 -6.29 -2.85
CA VAL A 44 4.32 -5.56 -3.29
C VAL A 44 4.00 -4.07 -3.44
N GLU A 45 2.93 -3.74 -4.16
CA GLU A 45 2.49 -2.35 -4.39
C GLU A 45 2.24 -1.61 -3.07
N GLU A 46 1.55 -2.24 -2.11
CA GLU A 46 1.31 -1.65 -0.78
C GLU A 46 2.62 -1.38 -0.03
N ARG A 47 3.57 -2.33 -0.06
CA ARG A 47 4.84 -2.23 0.65
C ARG A 47 5.76 -1.18 0.05
N GLU A 48 5.81 -1.09 -1.28
CA GLU A 48 6.56 -0.07 -2.00
C GLU A 48 5.95 1.30 -1.74
N ALA A 49 4.64 1.48 -1.92
CA ALA A 49 3.96 2.75 -1.65
C ALA A 49 4.16 3.23 -0.20
N THR A 50 4.08 2.32 0.77
CA THR A 50 4.32 2.66 2.19
C THR A 50 5.77 3.12 2.41
N ARG A 51 6.75 2.44 1.82
CA ARG A 51 8.16 2.81 1.93
C ARG A 51 8.44 4.15 1.27
N ASP A 52 7.87 4.40 0.10
CA ASP A 52 8.02 5.65 -0.63
C ASP A 52 7.44 6.84 0.16
N LEU A 53 6.28 6.65 0.81
CA LEU A 53 5.69 7.66 1.69
C LEU A 53 6.56 7.94 2.91
N VAL A 54 7.11 6.91 3.56
CA VAL A 54 8.03 7.09 4.69
C VAL A 54 9.31 7.80 4.26
N GLN A 55 9.91 7.37 3.16
CA GLN A 55 11.11 8.00 2.59
C GLN A 55 10.86 9.47 2.28
N THR A 56 9.75 9.78 1.61
CA THR A 56 9.33 11.17 1.31
C THR A 56 9.15 11.96 2.60
N GLY A 57 8.50 11.39 3.63
CA GLY A 57 8.33 12.03 4.93
C GLY A 57 9.65 12.36 5.62
N LEU A 58 10.61 11.43 5.61
CA LEU A 58 11.94 11.65 6.17
C LEU A 58 12.68 12.77 5.44
N GLU A 59 12.64 12.79 4.11
CA GLU A 59 13.25 13.86 3.29
C GLU A 59 12.60 15.23 3.56
N LEU A 60 11.29 15.28 3.79
CA LEU A 60 10.58 16.52 4.15
C LEU A 60 11.01 17.01 5.54
N VAL A 61 11.12 16.11 6.52
CA VAL A 61 11.60 16.44 7.87
C VAL A 61 13.04 16.95 7.83
N GLU A 62 13.94 16.32 7.07
CA GLU A 62 15.32 16.79 6.87
C GLU A 62 15.39 18.20 6.27
N ARG A 63 14.37 18.59 5.49
CA ARG A 63 14.23 19.94 4.90
C ARG A 63 13.50 20.92 5.83
N GLY A 64 13.13 20.51 7.05
CA GLY A 64 12.36 21.31 7.99
C GLY A 64 10.88 21.46 7.63
N VAL A 65 10.37 20.69 6.67
CA VAL A 65 8.97 20.71 6.23
C VAL A 65 8.19 19.70 7.05
N SER A 66 7.48 20.19 8.06
CA SER A 66 6.69 19.37 8.98
C SER A 66 5.47 20.12 9.50
N VAL A 67 4.45 19.37 9.91
CA VAL A 67 3.20 19.88 10.46
C VAL A 67 3.08 19.42 11.91
N SER A 68 2.74 20.34 12.81
CA SER A 68 2.54 20.09 14.23
C SER A 68 1.31 19.22 14.49
N GLU A 69 1.34 18.48 15.60
CA GLU A 69 0.20 17.70 16.07
C GLU A 69 -1.06 18.58 16.17
N ALA A 70 -0.95 19.77 16.77
CA ALA A 70 -2.08 20.69 16.96
C ALA A 70 -2.72 21.13 15.63
N ALA A 71 -1.92 21.35 14.59
CA ALA A 71 -2.43 21.71 13.26
C ALA A 71 -3.17 20.53 12.60
N VAL A 72 -2.65 19.30 12.71
CA VAL A 72 -3.32 18.08 12.24
C VAL A 72 -4.63 17.85 13.01
N ASP A 73 -4.61 18.02 14.32
CA ASP A 73 -5.75 17.83 15.20
C ASP A 73 -6.89 18.82 14.90
N LYS A 74 -6.52 20.07 14.60
CA LYS A 74 -7.47 21.10 14.15
C LYS A 74 -8.06 20.76 12.78
N TRP A 75 -7.24 20.26 11.85
CA TRP A 75 -7.69 19.85 10.52
C TRP A 75 -8.66 18.66 10.59
N MET A 76 -8.33 17.61 11.35
CA MET A 76 -9.18 16.42 11.53
C MET A 76 -10.53 16.73 12.18
N ARG A 77 -10.61 17.75 13.03
CA ARG A 77 -11.85 18.23 13.65
C ARG A 77 -12.58 19.29 12.81
N GLY A 78 -12.01 19.68 11.67
CA GLY A 78 -12.56 20.67 10.76
C GLY A 78 -13.68 20.11 9.88
N SER A 79 -14.14 20.94 8.94
CA SER A 79 -15.02 20.48 7.86
C SER A 79 -14.29 19.51 6.93
N GLU A 80 -15.02 18.62 6.25
CA GLU A 80 -14.44 17.71 5.24
C GLU A 80 -13.69 18.46 4.12
N ASP A 81 -14.14 19.68 3.78
CA ASP A 81 -13.50 20.54 2.77
C ASP A 81 -12.34 21.39 3.32
N ALA A 82 -11.93 21.19 4.58
CA ALA A 82 -10.82 21.95 5.16
C ALA A 82 -9.51 21.60 4.42
N PRO A 83 -8.74 22.60 3.94
CA PRO A 83 -7.47 22.35 3.29
C PRO A 83 -6.50 21.69 4.27
N PHE A 84 -5.60 20.86 3.74
CA PHE A 84 -4.55 20.24 4.53
C PHE A 84 -3.70 21.33 5.22
N PRO A 85 -3.28 21.15 6.48
CA PRO A 85 -2.51 22.15 7.21
C PRO A 85 -1.17 22.45 6.55
N GLU A 86 -0.78 23.73 6.57
CA GLU A 86 0.53 24.18 6.11
C GLU A 86 1.63 23.79 7.12
N PRO A 87 2.88 23.59 6.66
CA PRO A 87 4.01 23.33 7.55
C PRO A 87 4.25 24.47 8.56
N ASP A 88 4.40 24.14 9.84
CA ASP A 88 4.55 25.09 10.95
C ASP A 88 5.72 24.76 11.91
N THR A 89 6.52 23.74 11.59
CA THR A 89 7.81 23.35 12.23
C THR A 89 7.68 22.62 13.58
N PHE A 90 8.49 21.56 13.77
CA PHE A 90 8.84 20.98 15.08
C PHE A 90 9.92 21.86 15.75
N GLU A 91 9.63 22.46 16.92
CA GLU A 91 10.70 22.77 17.89
C GLU A 91 11.16 21.51 18.63
#